data_AF-L2GHL6-F1
#
_entry.id   AF-L2GHL6-F1
#
_cell.length_a   1.000
_cell.length_b   1.000
_cell.length_c   1.000
_cell.angle_alpha   90.00
_cell.angle_beta   90.00
_cell.angle_gamma   90.00
#
_symmetry.space_group_name_H-M   'P 1'
#
loop_
_entity.id
_entity.type
_entity.pdbx_description
1 polymer ?
#
loop_
_entity_poly.entity_id
_entity_poly.type
_entity_poly.pdbx_seq_one_letter_code
_entity_poly.pdbx_strand_id
1 'polypeptide(L)'
;MMQGKRRVGKIQMRNLPSDPVLHYLLDRNEPSATKALASSIKQRRNEKAARLNITLPEVRSISEDEMFKVVTTGKKTHQRSWKRIVTKPIFVGEGFTRQNPKAERFIRFTDGTSSEVRPCQPSYLRRHIEGPDLIRQEEPTEPDVHSPWSLKRRAVVEVNASELGLTTTSGKAVWGRYAQTTDNPEGEGS
;
A
#
# COMPACT_ATOMS: atom_id res chain seq x y z
N MET A 1 -11.22 61.41 -3.80
CA MET A 1 -11.93 60.98 -2.56
C MET A 1 -12.31 59.52 -2.71
N MET A 2 -11.79 58.64 -1.84
CA MET A 2 -12.46 57.42 -1.35
C MET A 2 -11.52 56.75 -0.33
N GLN A 3 -11.47 57.31 0.88
CA GLN A 3 -10.95 56.62 2.05
C GLN A 3 -12.08 55.77 2.65
N GLY A 4 -12.04 54.46 2.44
CA GLY A 4 -12.88 53.51 3.15
C GLY A 4 -12.12 52.89 4.31
N LYS A 5 -12.21 53.47 5.52
CA LYS A 5 -11.76 52.77 6.73
C LYS A 5 -12.62 51.53 6.91
N ARG A 6 -12.07 50.34 6.66
CA ARG A 6 -12.70 49.08 7.10
C ARG A 6 -12.83 49.13 8.61
N ARG A 7 -14.06 49.05 9.13
CA ARG A 7 -14.30 48.90 10.57
C ARG A 7 -13.71 47.56 11.01
N VAL A 8 -12.70 47.60 11.87
CA VAL A 8 -12.20 46.41 12.56
C VAL A 8 -13.31 45.95 13.50
N GLY A 9 -14.01 44.88 13.12
CA GLY A 9 -14.95 44.21 14.02
C GLY A 9 -14.20 43.77 15.27
N LYS A 10 -14.78 44.04 16.44
CA LYS A 10 -14.25 43.55 17.72
C LYS A 10 -14.35 42.03 17.70
N ILE A 11 -13.25 41.35 17.35
CA ILE A 11 -13.13 39.90 17.44
C ILE A 11 -13.41 39.54 18.90
N GLN A 12 -14.37 38.66 19.14
CA GLN A 12 -14.73 38.26 20.50
C GLN A 12 -13.57 37.45 21.09
N MET A 13 -12.71 38.11 21.85
CA MET A 13 -11.62 37.53 22.65
C MET A 13 -12.18 36.76 23.87
N ARG A 14 -13.20 35.91 23.69
CA ARG A 14 -13.84 35.20 24.81
C ARG A 14 -13.35 33.76 25.01
N ASN A 15 -12.63 33.19 24.05
CA ASN A 15 -12.14 31.80 24.10
C ASN A 15 -10.64 31.69 23.76
N LEU A 16 -9.79 32.55 24.32
CA LEU A 16 -8.34 32.36 24.27
C LEU A 16 -7.87 31.91 25.66
N PRO A 17 -7.07 30.83 25.77
CA PRO A 17 -6.51 30.41 27.05
C PRO A 17 -5.65 31.55 27.63
N SER A 18 -5.71 31.74 28.96
CA SER A 18 -4.99 32.82 29.67
C SER A 18 -3.46 32.67 29.58
N ASP A 19 -2.98 31.44 29.40
CA ASP A 19 -1.57 31.14 29.21
C ASP A 19 -1.27 30.87 27.73
N PRO A 20 -0.07 31.23 27.23
CA PRO A 20 0.33 30.94 25.86
C PRO A 20 0.44 29.43 25.68
N VAL A 21 -0.58 28.85 25.05
CA VAL A 21 -0.67 27.44 24.73
C VAL A 21 -0.21 27.22 23.30
N LEU A 22 0.58 26.16 23.05
CA LEU A 22 1.06 25.81 21.70
C LEU A 22 -0.13 25.54 20.77
N HIS A 23 -0.01 25.88 19.49
CA HIS A 23 -1.14 25.91 18.53
C HIS A 23 -1.95 24.59 18.46
N TYR A 24 -1.31 23.44 18.67
CA TYR A 24 -1.94 22.11 18.65
C TYR A 24 -2.73 21.74 19.92
N LEU A 25 -2.69 22.58 20.95
CA LEU A 25 -3.40 22.41 22.24
C LEU A 25 -4.61 23.34 22.37
N LEU A 26 -4.83 24.26 21.42
CA LEU A 26 -5.91 25.27 21.48
C LEU A 26 -7.32 24.65 21.36
N ASP A 27 -7.46 23.49 20.72
CA ASP A 27 -8.77 22.85 20.45
C ASP A 27 -9.19 21.80 21.50
N ARG A 28 -8.39 21.61 22.55
CA ARG A 28 -8.65 20.58 23.58
C ARG A 28 -9.25 21.22 24.85
N ASN A 29 -10.54 21.54 24.81
CA ASN A 29 -11.29 21.88 26.04
C ASN A 29 -11.31 20.69 27.00
N GLU A 30 -10.92 20.89 28.27
CA GLU A 30 -10.77 19.83 29.27
C GLU A 30 -12.08 19.06 29.54
N PRO A 31 -12.17 17.76 29.22
CA PRO A 31 -13.19 16.88 29.77
C PRO A 31 -12.77 16.47 31.20
N SER A 32 -13.73 16.24 32.10
CA SER A 32 -13.43 15.83 33.48
C SER A 32 -12.41 14.67 33.52
N ALA A 33 -11.34 14.84 34.31
CA ALA A 33 -10.14 14.01 34.25
C ALA A 33 -10.43 12.50 34.25
N THR A 34 -11.42 12.05 35.03
CA THR A 34 -11.80 10.63 35.12
C THR A 34 -12.44 10.09 33.84
N LYS A 35 -13.30 10.88 33.16
CA LYS A 35 -13.93 10.47 31.90
C LYS A 35 -12.93 10.50 30.74
N ALA A 36 -12.01 11.47 30.75
CA ALA A 36 -10.91 11.58 29.79
C ALA A 36 -9.92 10.41 29.92
N LEU A 37 -9.61 9.96 31.13
CA LEU A 37 -8.76 8.79 31.37
C LEU A 37 -9.42 7.50 30.86
N ALA A 38 -10.70 7.29 31.16
CA ALA A 38 -11.43 6.10 30.69
C ALA A 38 -11.59 6.06 29.15
N SER A 39 -11.88 7.20 28.51
CA SER A 39 -11.95 7.29 27.05
C SER A 39 -10.56 7.10 26.42
N SER A 40 -9.50 7.64 27.01
CA SER A 40 -8.13 7.45 26.51
C SER A 40 -7.65 6.00 26.57
N ILE A 41 -8.06 5.20 27.58
CA ILE A 41 -7.71 3.78 27.68
C ILE A 41 -8.45 2.97 26.61
N LYS A 42 -9.74 3.23 26.41
CA LYS A 42 -10.51 2.59 25.33
C LYS A 42 -9.95 2.98 23.96
N GLN A 43 -9.59 4.24 23.79
CA GLN A 43 -8.97 4.74 22.57
C GLN A 43 -7.60 4.09 22.35
N ARG A 44 -6.74 3.94 23.36
CA ARG A 44 -5.46 3.21 23.24
C ARG A 44 -5.63 1.74 22.87
N ARG A 45 -6.67 1.07 23.40
CA ARG A 45 -6.99 -0.33 23.02
C ARG A 45 -7.47 -0.43 21.59
N ASN A 46 -8.39 0.45 21.18
CA ASN A 46 -8.90 0.50 19.83
C ASN A 46 -7.81 0.91 18.82
N GLU A 47 -6.93 1.86 19.17
CA GLU A 47 -5.77 2.24 18.36
C GLU A 47 -4.77 1.10 18.22
N LYS A 48 -4.52 0.30 19.25
CA LYS A 48 -3.61 -0.85 19.14
C LYS A 48 -4.13 -1.89 18.15
N ALA A 49 -5.44 -2.14 18.15
CA ALA A 49 -6.08 -3.03 17.18
C ALA A 49 -6.14 -2.41 15.78
N ALA A 50 -6.44 -1.11 15.68
CA ALA A 50 -6.54 -0.41 14.40
C ALA A 50 -5.17 -0.16 13.72
N ARG A 51 -4.07 -0.08 14.49
CA ARG A 51 -2.72 0.13 13.96
C ARG A 51 -2.23 -1.02 13.07
N LEU A 52 -2.73 -2.22 13.29
CA LEU A 52 -2.34 -3.42 12.55
C LEU A 52 -3.35 -3.78 11.45
N ASN A 53 -4.45 -3.04 11.34
CA ASN A 53 -5.39 -3.22 10.26
C ASN A 53 -4.85 -2.54 9.01
N ILE A 54 -4.69 -3.36 7.98
CA ILE A 54 -4.32 -2.93 6.64
C ILE A 54 -5.48 -2.11 6.04
N THR A 55 -5.18 -1.12 5.18
CA THR A 55 -6.16 -0.14 4.67
C THR A 55 -7.28 -0.79 3.83
N LEU A 56 -6.98 -1.87 3.10
CA LEU A 56 -7.98 -2.73 2.47
C LEU A 56 -8.04 -4.09 3.18
N PRO A 57 -9.09 -4.37 3.98
CA PRO A 57 -9.18 -5.57 4.83
C PRO A 57 -9.86 -6.79 4.18
N GLU A 58 -10.63 -6.62 3.11
CA GLU A 58 -11.25 -7.73 2.38
C GLU A 58 -11.29 -7.41 0.89
N VAL A 59 -10.90 -8.38 0.05
CA VAL A 59 -10.92 -8.26 -1.40
C VAL A 59 -11.50 -9.53 -1.97
N ARG A 60 -12.19 -9.40 -3.10
CA ARG A 60 -12.77 -10.49 -3.86
C ARG A 60 -11.73 -11.59 -4.10
N SER A 61 -12.07 -12.83 -3.74
CA SER A 61 -11.29 -14.00 -4.14
C SER A 61 -11.25 -14.10 -5.66
N ILE A 62 -10.06 -14.29 -6.23
CA ILE A 62 -9.87 -14.49 -7.67
C ILE A 62 -9.94 -16.00 -7.93
N SER A 63 -10.69 -16.41 -8.95
CA SER A 63 -10.75 -17.81 -9.38
C SER A 63 -9.52 -18.18 -10.22
N GLU A 64 -9.13 -19.46 -10.20
CA GLU A 64 -7.98 -19.95 -10.99
C GLU A 64 -8.15 -19.71 -12.50
N ASP A 65 -9.38 -19.81 -13.02
CA ASP A 65 -9.68 -19.58 -14.43
C ASP A 65 -9.47 -18.11 -14.84
N GLU A 66 -9.66 -17.16 -13.93
CA GLU A 66 -9.37 -15.74 -14.18
C GLU A 66 -7.85 -15.47 -14.17
N MET A 67 -7.11 -16.25 -13.36
CA MET A 67 -5.67 -16.09 -13.20
C MET A 67 -4.85 -16.80 -14.28
N PHE A 68 -5.37 -17.91 -14.81
CA PHE A 68 -4.64 -18.76 -15.75
C PHE A 68 -5.38 -18.96 -17.07
N LYS A 69 -4.72 -18.61 -18.16
CA LYS A 69 -5.12 -18.99 -19.50
C LYS A 69 -4.51 -20.35 -19.88
N VAL A 70 -5.36 -21.28 -20.34
CA VAL A 70 -4.91 -22.59 -20.83
C VAL A 70 -4.13 -22.44 -22.14
N VAL A 71 -2.94 -23.06 -22.22
CA VAL A 71 -2.16 -23.16 -23.46
C VAL A 71 -2.17 -24.58 -23.97
N THR A 72 -2.57 -24.73 -25.22
CA THR A 72 -2.61 -26.00 -25.91
C THR A 72 -1.39 -26.19 -26.82
N THR A 73 -0.76 -27.35 -26.75
CA THR A 73 0.51 -27.66 -27.44
C THR A 73 0.35 -28.90 -28.33
N GLY A 74 1.06 -28.91 -29.46
CA GLY A 74 1.07 -30.01 -30.44
C GLY A 74 0.89 -29.53 -31.88
N LYS A 75 1.52 -30.21 -32.84
CA LYS A 75 1.65 -29.73 -34.24
C LYS A 75 0.35 -29.74 -35.06
N LYS A 76 -0.57 -30.67 -34.80
CA LYS A 76 -1.81 -30.83 -35.60
C LYS A 76 -3.10 -30.64 -34.82
N THR A 77 -3.15 -31.10 -33.58
CA THR A 77 -4.43 -31.22 -32.85
C THR A 77 -4.39 -30.54 -31.48
N HIS A 78 -3.30 -29.87 -31.10
CA HIS A 78 -3.22 -29.11 -29.85
C HIS A 78 -3.76 -29.87 -28.60
N GLN A 79 -3.56 -31.19 -28.55
CA GLN A 79 -4.22 -32.08 -27.57
C GLN A 79 -3.67 -31.94 -26.14
N ARG A 80 -2.49 -31.32 -25.99
CA ARG A 80 -1.81 -31.21 -24.69
C ARG A 80 -2.04 -29.83 -24.08
N SER A 81 -2.89 -29.77 -23.06
CA SER A 81 -3.30 -28.55 -22.37
C SER A 81 -2.73 -28.44 -20.95
N TRP A 82 -1.52 -28.95 -20.69
CA TRP A 82 -0.93 -28.94 -19.34
C TRP A 82 -0.33 -27.57 -18.95
N LYS A 83 -0.01 -26.73 -19.93
CA LYS A 83 0.58 -25.41 -19.71
C LYS A 83 -0.47 -24.36 -19.38
N ARG A 84 -0.07 -23.39 -18.57
CA ARG A 84 -0.89 -22.27 -18.11
C ARG A 84 -0.09 -20.99 -18.32
N ILE A 85 -0.70 -20.01 -18.94
CA ILE A 85 -0.20 -18.64 -18.99
C ILE A 85 -0.82 -17.90 -17.83
N VAL A 86 -0.01 -17.19 -17.06
CA VAL A 86 -0.50 -16.26 -16.04
C VAL A 86 -0.95 -14.98 -16.74
N THR A 87 -2.19 -14.58 -16.53
CA THR A 87 -2.78 -13.36 -17.10
C THR A 87 -2.55 -12.14 -16.20
N LYS A 88 -2.49 -12.38 -14.89
CA LYS A 88 -2.27 -11.35 -13.87
C LYS A 88 -0.83 -10.84 -13.94
N PRO A 89 -0.58 -9.55 -13.64
CA PRO A 89 0.78 -9.02 -13.56
C PRO A 89 1.53 -9.69 -12.41
N ILE A 90 2.85 -9.80 -12.54
CA ILE A 90 3.66 -10.63 -11.67
C ILE A 90 4.91 -9.86 -11.27
N PHE A 91 5.27 -9.94 -10.01
CA PHE A 91 6.59 -9.51 -9.59
C PHE A 91 7.64 -10.59 -9.92
N VAL A 92 8.75 -10.15 -10.49
CA VAL A 92 9.88 -11.01 -10.79
C VAL A 92 11.13 -10.40 -10.18
N GLY A 93 11.74 -11.12 -9.23
CA GLY A 93 12.98 -10.67 -8.60
C GLY A 93 14.17 -10.64 -9.57
N GLU A 94 15.19 -9.86 -9.22
CA GLU A 94 16.35 -9.50 -10.06
C GLU A 94 17.18 -10.71 -10.56
N GLY A 95 17.05 -11.88 -9.92
CA GLY A 95 17.75 -13.12 -10.31
C GLY A 95 16.93 -14.10 -11.16
N PHE A 96 15.80 -13.69 -11.74
CA PHE A 96 14.91 -14.63 -12.40
C PHE A 96 15.46 -15.15 -13.74
N THR A 97 15.69 -16.45 -13.79
CA THR A 97 15.99 -17.18 -15.02
C THR A 97 14.81 -18.05 -15.43
N ARG A 98 14.39 -17.96 -16.69
CA ARG A 98 13.33 -18.83 -17.23
C ARG A 98 13.74 -20.29 -17.14
N GLN A 99 12.80 -21.14 -16.75
CA GLN A 99 13.02 -22.59 -16.75
C GLN A 99 13.00 -23.13 -18.18
N ASN A 100 13.54 -24.33 -18.37
CA ASN A 100 13.46 -25.02 -19.65
C ASN A 100 11.98 -25.14 -20.10
N PRO A 101 11.65 -24.79 -21.36
CA PRO A 101 10.27 -24.79 -21.85
C PRO A 101 9.57 -26.17 -21.78
N LYS A 102 10.30 -27.27 -21.63
CA LYS A 102 9.69 -28.60 -21.38
C LYS A 102 9.29 -28.84 -19.92
N ALA A 103 9.92 -28.15 -18.97
CA ALA A 103 9.61 -28.24 -17.53
C ALA A 103 8.67 -27.12 -17.07
N GLU A 104 8.67 -25.98 -17.77
CA GLU A 104 7.84 -24.82 -17.41
C GLU A 104 6.36 -25.09 -17.70
N ARG A 105 5.57 -25.23 -16.62
CA ARG A 105 4.10 -25.35 -16.67
C ARG A 105 3.40 -24.00 -16.64
N PHE A 106 3.84 -23.11 -15.76
CA PHE A 106 3.29 -21.76 -15.59
C PHE A 106 4.19 -20.76 -16.31
N ILE A 107 3.68 -20.18 -17.39
CA ILE A 107 4.39 -19.23 -18.25
C ILE A 107 4.05 -17.82 -17.80
N ARG A 108 5.11 -17.02 -17.59
CA ARG A 108 5.02 -15.60 -17.29
C ARG A 108 5.30 -14.78 -18.56
N PHE A 109 4.41 -13.86 -18.90
CA PHE A 109 4.65 -12.91 -19.99
C PHE A 109 5.62 -11.82 -19.53
N THR A 110 6.59 -11.47 -20.38
CA THR A 110 7.54 -10.38 -20.12
C THR A 110 6.85 -9.05 -19.91
N ASP A 111 5.80 -8.77 -20.68
CA ASP A 111 5.16 -7.46 -20.68
C ASP A 111 4.22 -7.29 -19.48
N GLY A 112 3.94 -8.38 -18.75
CA GLY A 112 3.20 -8.38 -17.50
C GLY A 112 4.09 -8.47 -16.25
N THR A 113 5.41 -8.39 -16.40
CA THR A 113 6.32 -8.34 -15.24
C THR A 113 6.58 -6.90 -14.84
N SER A 114 6.24 -6.57 -13.59
CA SER A 114 6.55 -5.27 -13.00
C SER A 114 7.75 -5.42 -12.05
N SER A 115 8.79 -4.62 -12.26
CA SER A 115 9.94 -4.49 -11.35
C SER A 115 9.78 -3.32 -10.38
N GLU A 116 9.02 -2.31 -10.80
CA GLU A 116 8.84 -1.05 -10.08
C GLU A 116 7.39 -0.92 -9.58
N VAL A 117 7.22 -0.24 -8.45
CA VAL A 117 5.91 0.17 -7.94
C VAL A 117 5.95 1.64 -7.60
N ARG A 118 4.81 2.32 -7.76
CA ARG A 118 4.64 3.72 -7.36
C ARG A 118 4.00 3.81 -5.97
N PRO A 119 4.76 3.95 -4.87
CA PRO A 119 4.19 4.06 -3.55
C PRO A 119 3.50 5.42 -3.38
N CYS A 120 2.25 5.39 -2.92
CA CYS A 120 1.55 6.58 -2.46
C CYS A 120 1.82 6.77 -0.96
N GLN A 121 2.53 7.84 -0.60
CA GLN A 121 2.76 8.22 0.81
C GLN A 121 1.48 8.81 1.44
N PRO A 122 1.29 8.70 2.76
CA PRO A 122 0.18 9.37 3.45
C PRO A 122 0.20 10.89 3.21
N SER A 123 -1.00 11.47 3.13
CA SER A 123 -1.34 12.80 2.60
C SER A 123 -0.56 14.02 3.09
N TYR A 124 0.24 13.93 4.15
CA TYR A 124 1.06 15.04 4.64
C TYR A 124 2.33 15.26 3.79
N LEU A 125 2.82 14.21 3.11
CA LEU A 125 3.95 14.28 2.17
C LEU A 125 3.41 14.10 0.75
N ARG A 126 2.99 15.21 0.14
CA ARG A 126 2.35 15.26 -1.19
C ARG A 126 3.36 15.12 -2.34
N ARG A 127 4.31 14.18 -2.23
CA ARG A 127 5.30 13.89 -3.27
C ARG A 127 5.16 12.44 -3.69
N HIS A 128 4.87 12.22 -4.98
CA HIS A 128 5.04 10.92 -5.61
C HIS A 128 6.54 10.68 -5.77
N ILE A 129 7.05 9.60 -5.20
CA ILE A 129 8.40 9.13 -5.49
C ILE A 129 8.27 8.20 -6.69
N GLU A 130 9.08 8.42 -7.71
CA GLU A 130 9.09 7.57 -8.89
C GLU A 130 9.78 6.25 -8.54
N GLY A 131 8.97 5.18 -8.49
CA GLY A 131 9.41 3.81 -8.78
C GLY A 131 10.48 3.16 -7.88
N PRO A 132 10.39 3.16 -6.54
CA PRO A 132 11.25 2.29 -5.75
C PRO A 132 11.05 0.81 -6.11
N ASP A 133 12.18 0.11 -6.16
CA ASP A 133 12.21 -1.31 -6.51
C ASP A 133 11.36 -2.14 -5.56
N LEU A 134 10.63 -3.07 -6.16
CA LEU A 134 9.95 -4.11 -5.41
C LEU A 134 10.97 -5.16 -4.98
N ILE A 135 10.98 -5.47 -3.69
CA ILE A 135 11.96 -6.41 -3.10
C ILE A 135 11.32 -7.79 -2.92
N ARG A 136 10.12 -7.83 -2.33
CA ARG A 136 9.41 -9.07 -2.02
C ARG A 136 7.92 -8.84 -1.98
N GLN A 137 7.15 -9.81 -2.44
CA GLN A 137 5.71 -9.84 -2.28
C GLN A 137 5.30 -10.82 -1.17
N GLU A 138 4.40 -10.40 -0.30
CA GLU A 138 3.68 -11.24 0.66
C GLU A 138 2.19 -11.27 0.29
N GLU A 139 1.64 -12.48 0.13
CA GLU A 139 0.21 -12.65 -0.12
C GLU A 139 -0.57 -12.78 1.21
N PRO A 140 -1.63 -11.98 1.44
CA PRO A 140 -2.40 -12.03 2.67
C PRO A 140 -3.42 -13.19 2.73
N THR A 141 -3.68 -13.84 1.59
CA THR A 141 -4.50 -15.06 1.49
C THR A 141 -3.60 -16.27 1.64
N GLU A 142 -4.15 -17.47 1.91
CA GLU A 142 -3.36 -18.71 1.91
C GLU A 142 -2.43 -18.75 0.69
N PRO A 143 -1.16 -19.15 0.86
CA PRO A 143 -0.17 -19.12 -0.20
C PRO A 143 -0.69 -19.97 -1.35
N ASP A 144 -1.12 -19.29 -2.42
CA ASP A 144 -1.65 -19.94 -3.59
C ASP A 144 -0.50 -20.74 -4.22
N VAL A 145 -0.52 -22.06 -4.02
CA VAL A 145 0.61 -22.97 -4.32
C VAL A 145 1.07 -22.86 -5.78
N HIS A 146 0.20 -22.34 -6.64
CA HIS A 146 0.37 -22.29 -8.08
C HIS A 146 0.94 -20.98 -8.61
N SER A 147 0.94 -19.86 -7.87
CA SER A 147 1.51 -18.57 -8.34
C SER A 147 1.77 -17.55 -7.22
N PRO A 148 2.79 -17.76 -6.35
CA PRO A 148 3.06 -16.89 -5.20
C PRO A 148 3.57 -15.47 -5.54
N TRP A 149 3.59 -15.10 -6.81
CA TRP A 149 4.21 -13.87 -7.31
C TRP A 149 3.22 -12.96 -8.07
N SER A 150 1.92 -13.28 -8.05
CA SER A 150 0.90 -12.52 -8.79
C SER A 150 0.54 -11.22 -8.06
N LEU A 151 0.76 -10.07 -8.68
CA LEU A 151 0.40 -8.77 -8.12
C LEU A 151 -1.12 -8.58 -8.22
N LYS A 152 -1.80 -8.89 -7.13
CA LYS A 152 -3.25 -8.69 -6.97
C LYS A 152 -3.51 -7.39 -6.20
N ARG A 153 -4.71 -6.82 -6.35
CA ARG A 153 -5.19 -5.78 -5.43
C ARG A 153 -5.08 -6.31 -4.00
N ARG A 154 -4.60 -5.46 -3.07
CA ARG A 154 -4.30 -5.79 -1.67
C ARG A 154 -3.05 -6.67 -1.43
N ALA A 155 -2.27 -7.03 -2.45
CA ALA A 155 -0.95 -7.62 -2.21
C ALA A 155 -0.13 -6.71 -1.28
N VAL A 156 0.49 -7.33 -0.27
CA VAL A 156 1.41 -6.64 0.63
C VAL A 156 2.80 -6.81 0.04
N VAL A 157 3.52 -5.72 -0.07
CA VAL A 157 4.75 -5.72 -0.84
C VAL A 157 5.83 -4.92 -0.12
N GLU A 158 7.03 -5.48 -0.07
CA GLU A 158 8.21 -4.81 0.43
C GLU A 158 8.81 -3.97 -0.70
N VAL A 159 8.91 -2.67 -0.42
CA VAL A 159 9.37 -1.66 -1.36
C VAL A 159 10.61 -0.99 -0.80
N ASN A 160 11.54 -0.65 -1.68
CA ASN A 160 12.73 0.10 -1.31
C ASN A 160 12.36 1.48 -0.73
N ALA A 161 12.86 1.80 0.46
CA ALA A 161 12.58 3.04 1.18
C ALA A 161 13.81 3.95 1.33
N SER A 162 14.92 3.65 0.63
CA SER A 162 16.17 4.40 0.72
C SER A 162 16.00 5.89 0.43
N GLU A 163 15.22 6.24 -0.59
CA GLU A 163 14.96 7.62 -1.01
C GLU A 163 14.11 8.42 -0.01
N LEU A 164 13.38 7.74 0.88
CA LEU A 164 12.57 8.38 1.91
C LEU A 164 13.40 8.94 3.06
N GLY A 165 14.68 8.55 3.16
CA GLY A 165 15.57 9.01 4.23
C GLY A 165 15.08 8.64 5.64
N LEU A 166 14.29 7.56 5.76
CA LEU A 166 13.75 7.13 7.04
C LEU A 166 14.86 6.55 7.92
N THR A 167 14.90 6.98 9.16
CA THR A 167 15.82 6.46 10.17
C THR A 167 15.04 6.01 11.39
N THR A 168 15.52 4.94 12.02
CA THR A 168 15.02 4.50 13.32
C THR A 168 15.54 5.45 14.41
N THR A 169 14.90 5.47 15.59
CA THR A 169 15.39 6.23 16.76
C THR A 169 16.82 5.85 17.15
N SER A 170 17.29 4.67 16.74
CA SER A 170 18.68 4.21 16.92
C SER A 170 19.68 4.73 15.89
N GLY A 171 19.24 5.56 14.93
CA GLY A 171 20.07 6.13 13.87
C GLY A 171 20.31 5.20 12.68
N LYS A 172 19.78 3.97 12.68
CA LYS A 172 19.88 3.05 11.54
C LYS A 172 18.95 3.50 10.41
N ALA A 173 19.48 3.55 9.18
CA ALA A 173 18.70 3.83 7.98
C ALA A 173 17.76 2.67 7.63
N VAL A 174 16.56 3.00 7.17
CA VAL A 174 15.54 2.04 6.73
C VAL A 174 15.60 1.93 5.21
N TRP A 175 15.78 0.71 4.71
CA TRP A 175 15.91 0.41 3.28
C TRP A 175 14.69 -0.32 2.71
N GLY A 176 13.82 -0.87 3.56
CA GLY A 176 12.61 -1.58 3.15
C GLY A 176 11.39 -1.12 3.95
N ARG A 177 10.24 -1.02 3.28
CA ARG A 177 8.95 -0.75 3.92
C ARG A 177 7.85 -1.56 3.26
N TYR A 178 6.91 -2.02 4.07
CA TYR A 178 5.70 -2.65 3.56
C TYR A 178 4.72 -1.60 3.02
N ALA A 179 4.24 -1.85 1.82
CA ALA A 179 3.20 -1.12 1.13
C ALA A 179 2.07 -2.08 0.74
N GLN A 180 0.88 -1.53 0.48
CA GLN A 180 -0.25 -2.29 -0.03
C GLN A 180 -0.63 -1.76 -1.40
N THR A 181 -0.83 -2.67 -2.37
CA THR A 181 -1.39 -2.31 -3.68
C THR A 181 -2.87 -1.94 -3.52
N THR A 182 -3.22 -0.69 -3.83
CA THR A 182 -4.60 -0.17 -3.73
C THR A 182 -5.41 -0.41 -4.99
N ASP A 183 -4.74 -0.42 -6.13
CA ASP A 183 -5.34 -0.41 -7.45
C ASP A 183 -5.37 -1.80 -8.08
N ASN A 184 -5.94 -1.91 -9.29
CA ASN A 184 -5.95 -3.16 -10.05
C ASN A 184 -4.93 -3.09 -11.19
N PRO A 185 -3.75 -3.72 -11.04
CA PRO A 185 -2.62 -3.50 -11.95
C PRO A 185 -2.87 -4.03 -13.39
N GLU A 186 -3.86 -4.89 -13.60
CA GLU A 186 -4.24 -5.39 -14.94
C GLU A 186 -4.89 -4.33 -15.85
N GLY A 187 -5.56 -3.33 -15.27
CA GLY A 187 -6.36 -2.37 -16.02
C GLY A 187 -5.64 -1.06 -16.33
N GLU A 188 -4.73 -0.65 -15.45
CA GLU A 188 -4.14 0.70 -15.49
C GLU A 188 -2.63 0.70 -15.80
N GLY A 189 -1.97 -0.46 -15.78
CA GLY A 189 -0.56 -0.59 -16.19
C GLY A 189 0.46 0.12 -15.28
N SER A 190 0.05 0.50 -14.07
CA SER A 190 0.86 1.20 -13.05
C SER A 190 0.77 0.54 -11.68
#